data_AF-A0A925C0K0-F1
#
_entry.id   AF-A0A925C0K0-F1
#
_cell.length_a   1.000
_cell.length_b   1.000
_cell.length_c   1.000
_cell.angle_alpha   90.00
_cell.angle_beta   90.00
_cell.angle_gamma   90.00
#
_symmetry.space_group_name_H-M   'P 1'
#
loop_
_entity.id
_entity.type
_entity.pdbx_description
1 polymer ?
#
loop_
_entity_poly.entity_id
_entity_poly.type
_entity_poly.pdbx_seq_one_letter_code
_entity_poly.pdbx_strand_id
1 'polypeptide(L)'
;VIFGYFVGDYIQKKGKNTEMLSNLFVAGCLLLFTAICWEMVFPINKKIWTSSYVLYTTGLAILVLSILIHLIEFRNWKGAWTRFFDVFGKNPLFIFFLSGFLPRLLALIRWKDHVDEEGKTVYSSPLPWLYEHICKPLFDNLKNGSLLYAIILIIFYWAICYLLDKKRIYIRV
;
A
#
# COMPACT_ATOMS: atom_id res chain seq x y z
N VAL A 1 -3.79 -15.38 1.78
CA VAL A 1 -3.46 -15.65 3.20
C VAL A 1 -2.55 -16.88 3.33
N ILE A 2 -3.01 -18.07 2.91
CA ILE A 2 -2.25 -19.33 3.05
C ILE A 2 -0.84 -19.26 2.44
N PHE A 3 -0.70 -18.81 1.18
CA PHE A 3 0.62 -18.66 0.56
C PHE A 3 1.55 -17.73 1.34
N GLY A 4 1.03 -16.62 1.87
CA GLY A 4 1.82 -15.68 2.66
C GLY A 4 2.32 -16.31 3.97
N TYR A 5 1.47 -17.09 4.64
CA TYR A 5 1.87 -17.86 5.82
C TYR A 5 2.99 -18.86 5.49
N PHE A 6 2.85 -19.65 4.42
CA PHE A 6 3.89 -20.62 4.03
C PHE A 6 5.21 -19.97 3.62
N VAL A 7 5.16 -18.83 2.92
CA VAL A 7 6.37 -18.07 2.59
C VAL A 7 7.05 -17.57 3.86
N GLY A 8 6.29 -17.03 4.80
CA GLY A 8 6.82 -16.57 6.10
C GLY A 8 7.42 -17.71 6.93
N ASP A 9 6.75 -18.84 7.00
CA ASP A 9 7.23 -20.06 7.68
C ASP A 9 8.51 -20.61 7.02
N TYR A 10 8.54 -20.65 5.68
CA TYR A 10 9.71 -21.08 4.91
C TYR A 10 10.94 -20.21 5.18
N ILE A 11 10.78 -18.88 5.16
CA ILE A 11 11.86 -17.93 5.45
C ILE A 11 12.38 -18.12 6.88
N GLN A 12 11.49 -18.33 7.85
CA GLN A 12 11.87 -18.54 9.25
C GLN A 12 12.64 -19.86 9.44
N LYS A 13 12.19 -20.95 8.81
CA LYS A 13 12.82 -22.27 8.95
C LYS A 13 14.16 -22.40 8.24
N LYS A 14 14.28 -21.89 7.00
CA LYS A 14 15.52 -21.99 6.21
C LYS A 14 16.57 -20.94 6.60
N GLY A 15 16.14 -19.84 7.22
CA GLY A 15 17.01 -18.72 7.53
C GLY A 15 17.37 -17.88 6.30
N LYS A 16 18.03 -16.75 6.53
CA LYS A 16 18.38 -15.74 5.51
C LYS A 16 19.61 -16.15 4.68
N ASN A 17 19.52 -17.28 3.98
CA ASN A 17 20.59 -17.82 3.15
C ASN A 17 20.32 -17.58 1.65
N THR A 18 21.36 -17.66 0.82
CA THR A 18 21.26 -17.48 -0.63
C THR A 18 20.34 -18.52 -1.28
N GLU A 19 20.37 -19.77 -0.81
CA GLU A 19 19.49 -20.85 -1.29
C GLU A 19 18.01 -20.53 -1.06
N MET A 20 17.66 -20.05 0.15
CA MET A 20 16.30 -19.63 0.49
C MET A 20 15.81 -18.54 -0.45
N LEU A 21 16.65 -17.52 -0.67
CA LEU A 21 16.34 -16.40 -1.55
C LEU A 21 16.14 -16.85 -3.01
N SER A 22 17.02 -17.72 -3.51
CA SER A 22 16.92 -18.27 -4.88
C SER A 22 15.63 -19.07 -5.05
N ASN A 23 15.33 -19.96 -4.11
CA ASN A 23 14.10 -20.75 -4.14
C ASN A 23 12.85 -19.88 -4.09
N LEU A 24 12.85 -18.82 -3.28
CA LEU A 24 11.74 -17.89 -3.19
C LEU A 24 11.55 -17.12 -4.50
N PHE A 25 12.64 -16.68 -5.13
CA PHE A 25 12.60 -16.04 -6.44
C PHE A 25 12.07 -16.97 -7.54
N VAL A 26 12.57 -18.22 -7.60
CA VAL A 26 12.10 -19.24 -8.54
C VAL A 26 10.62 -19.55 -8.33
N ALA A 27 10.17 -19.71 -7.08
CA ALA A 27 8.76 -19.92 -6.77
C ALA A 27 7.88 -18.75 -7.22
N GLY A 28 8.33 -17.51 -7.03
CA GLY A 28 7.64 -16.33 -7.52
C GLY A 28 7.49 -16.32 -9.05
N CYS A 29 8.57 -16.63 -9.78
CA CYS A 29 8.55 -16.75 -11.24
C CYS A 29 7.63 -17.88 -11.72
N LEU A 30 7.65 -19.05 -11.08
CA LEU A 30 6.78 -20.17 -11.41
C LEU A 30 5.30 -19.83 -11.17
N LEU A 31 4.98 -19.15 -10.06
CA LEU A 31 3.62 -18.70 -9.77
C LEU A 31 3.12 -17.67 -10.79
N LEU A 32 3.99 -16.75 -11.23
CA LEU A 32 3.65 -15.80 -12.29
C LEU A 32 3.42 -16.49 -13.63
N PHE A 33 4.33 -17.40 -14.01
CA PHE A 33 4.20 -18.15 -15.25
C PHE A 33 2.91 -18.97 -15.27
N THR A 34 2.64 -19.72 -14.20
CA THR A 34 1.40 -20.48 -14.06
C THR A 34 0.17 -19.59 -14.07
N ALA A 35 0.21 -18.40 -13.46
CA ALA A 35 -0.90 -17.46 -13.50
C ALA A 35 -1.22 -16.96 -14.92
N ILE A 36 -0.19 -16.65 -15.71
CA ILE A 36 -0.34 -16.19 -17.11
C ILE A 36 -0.88 -17.32 -17.99
N CYS A 37 -0.40 -18.56 -17.80
CA CYS A 37 -0.98 -19.71 -18.50
C CYS A 37 -2.43 -19.94 -18.07
N TRP A 38 -2.73 -19.79 -16.77
CA TRP A 38 -4.08 -19.97 -16.23
C TRP A 38 -5.06 -18.91 -16.71
N GLU A 39 -4.58 -17.69 -16.99
CA GLU A 39 -5.38 -16.60 -17.54
C GLU A 39 -6.06 -16.98 -18.87
N MET A 40 -5.42 -17.84 -19.68
CA MET A 40 -5.97 -18.28 -20.96
C MET A 40 -7.29 -19.04 -20.83
N VAL A 41 -7.51 -19.73 -19.70
CA VAL A 41 -8.74 -20.48 -19.40
C VAL A 41 -9.63 -19.72 -18.43
N PHE A 42 -9.02 -19.09 -17.42
CA PHE A 42 -9.73 -18.34 -16.39
C PHE A 42 -9.14 -16.93 -16.24
N PRO A 43 -9.75 -15.91 -16.87
CA PRO A 43 -9.18 -14.57 -16.93
C PRO A 43 -8.85 -13.95 -15.57
N ILE A 44 -7.81 -13.13 -15.55
CA ILE A 44 -7.43 -12.38 -14.34
C ILE A 44 -8.52 -11.34 -14.06
N ASN A 45 -9.28 -11.55 -12.98
CA ASN A 45 -10.33 -10.63 -12.58
C ASN A 45 -10.29 -10.36 -11.07
N LYS A 46 -9.94 -9.12 -10.74
CA LYS A 46 -9.84 -8.62 -9.37
C LYS A 46 -11.18 -8.55 -8.65
N LYS A 47 -12.30 -8.32 -9.35
CA LYS A 47 -13.62 -8.11 -8.71
C LYS A 47 -14.12 -9.34 -7.98
N ILE A 48 -13.89 -10.52 -8.56
CA ILE A 48 -14.33 -11.81 -8.01
C ILE A 48 -13.17 -12.67 -7.48
N TRP A 49 -11.96 -12.11 -7.40
CA TRP A 49 -10.76 -12.80 -6.90
C TRP A 49 -10.51 -14.15 -7.60
N THR A 50 -10.37 -14.14 -8.92
CA THR A 50 -10.11 -15.37 -9.68
C THR A 50 -8.82 -16.05 -9.25
N SER A 51 -8.74 -17.38 -9.41
CA SER A 51 -7.54 -18.14 -9.04
C SER A 51 -6.30 -17.71 -9.84
N SER A 52 -6.46 -17.31 -11.11
CA SER A 52 -5.40 -16.65 -11.90
C SER A 52 -4.93 -15.37 -11.24
N TYR A 53 -5.85 -14.50 -10.79
CA TYR A 53 -5.51 -13.26 -10.09
C TYR A 53 -4.77 -13.53 -8.76
N VAL A 54 -5.19 -14.54 -8.00
CA VAL A 54 -4.52 -14.93 -6.75
C VAL A 54 -3.09 -15.42 -7.00
N LEU A 55 -2.87 -16.30 -8.00
CA LEU A 55 -1.53 -16.77 -8.36
C LEU A 55 -0.64 -15.62 -8.86
N TYR A 56 -1.19 -14.76 -9.71
CA TYR A 56 -0.49 -13.61 -10.28
C TYR A 56 0.01 -12.65 -9.18
N THR A 57 -0.89 -12.23 -8.30
CA THR A 57 -0.55 -11.31 -7.21
C THR A 57 0.35 -11.94 -6.15
N THR A 58 0.20 -13.23 -5.88
CA THR A 58 1.08 -13.97 -4.95
C THR A 58 2.49 -14.08 -5.53
N GLY A 59 2.63 -14.43 -6.81
CA GLY A 59 3.93 -14.49 -7.48
C GLY A 59 4.66 -13.15 -7.46
N LEU A 60 3.96 -12.05 -7.79
CA LEU A 60 4.52 -10.70 -7.69
C LEU A 60 4.95 -10.35 -6.26
N ALA A 61 4.11 -10.62 -5.26
CA ALA A 61 4.43 -10.33 -3.87
C ALA A 61 5.68 -11.09 -3.40
N ILE A 62 5.81 -12.36 -3.81
CA ILE A 62 6.99 -13.20 -3.50
C ILE A 62 8.24 -12.64 -4.18
N LEU A 63 8.18 -12.24 -5.45
CA LEU A 63 9.31 -11.66 -6.15
C LEU A 63 9.76 -10.34 -5.53
N VAL A 64 8.81 -9.44 -5.23
CA VAL A 64 9.10 -8.18 -4.56
C VAL A 64 9.74 -8.44 -3.20
N LEU A 65 9.20 -9.38 -2.41
CA LEU A 65 9.76 -9.77 -1.12
C LEU A 65 11.19 -10.31 -1.25
N SER A 66 11.45 -11.20 -2.22
CA SER A 66 12.80 -11.70 -2.51
C SER A 66 13.76 -10.56 -2.84
N ILE A 67 13.36 -9.63 -3.71
CA ILE A 67 14.19 -8.47 -4.07
C ILE A 67 14.49 -7.61 -2.84
N LEU A 68 13.48 -7.33 -2.00
CA LEU A 68 13.67 -6.55 -0.78
C LEU A 68 14.61 -7.24 0.22
N ILE A 69 14.46 -8.55 0.42
CA ILE A 69 15.36 -9.35 1.25
C ILE A 69 16.79 -9.26 0.70
N HIS A 70 16.96 -9.41 -0.62
CA HIS A 70 18.28 -9.29 -1.25
C HIS A 70 18.93 -7.92 -1.00
N LEU A 71 18.18 -6.83 -1.25
CA LEU A 71 18.70 -5.47 -1.09
C LEU A 71 19.04 -5.15 0.38
N ILE A 72 18.17 -5.52 1.32
CA ILE A 72 18.31 -5.12 2.73
C ILE A 72 19.28 -6.04 3.48
N GLU A 73 19.19 -7.36 3.29
CA GLU A 73 19.92 -8.34 4.08
C GLU A 73 21.28 -8.70 3.44
N PHE A 74 21.34 -8.87 2.12
CA PHE A 74 22.57 -9.29 1.45
C PHE A 74 23.42 -8.09 0.98
N ARG A 75 22.78 -7.05 0.42
CA ARG A 75 23.49 -5.83 -0.01
C ARG A 75 23.65 -4.78 1.08
N ASN A 76 23.08 -5.01 2.28
CA ASN A 76 23.10 -4.06 3.40
C ASN A 76 22.69 -2.63 2.99
N TRP A 77 21.72 -2.48 2.08
CA TRP A 77 21.14 -1.18 1.73
C TRP A 77 20.21 -0.70 2.86
N LYS A 78 20.82 -0.37 3.99
CA LYS A 78 20.17 0.18 5.19
C LYS A 78 20.46 1.67 5.24
N GLY A 79 19.43 2.49 5.46
CA GLY A 79 19.59 3.94 5.49
C GLY A 79 18.27 4.69 5.67
N ALA A 80 18.21 5.92 5.17
CA ALA A 80 17.02 6.77 5.27
C ALA A 80 15.79 6.16 4.58
N TRP A 81 15.98 5.50 3.43
CA TRP A 81 14.90 4.84 2.69
C TRP A 81 14.26 3.71 3.50
N THR A 82 15.05 2.77 4.04
CA THR A 82 14.51 1.70 4.89
C THR A 82 13.83 2.25 6.14
N ARG A 83 14.35 3.33 6.72
CA ARG A 83 13.72 4.00 7.87
C ARG A 83 12.36 4.62 7.53
N PHE A 84 12.21 5.19 6.33
CA PHE A 84 10.94 5.74 5.87
C PHE A 84 9.83 4.67 5.86
N PHE A 85 10.13 3.47 5.35
CA PHE A 85 9.17 2.36 5.32
C PHE A 85 9.01 1.65 6.67
N ASP A 86 10.07 1.57 7.48
CA ASP A 86 10.03 0.95 8.81
C ASP A 86 9.03 1.65 9.75
N VAL A 87 8.90 2.98 9.64
CA VAL A 87 7.89 3.77 10.37
C VAL A 87 6.47 3.27 10.11
N PHE A 88 6.14 2.93 8.85
CA PHE A 88 4.85 2.34 8.52
C PHE A 88 4.73 0.89 9.03
N GLY A 89 5.83 0.13 8.96
CA GLY A 89 5.88 -1.29 9.31
C GLY A 89 5.73 -1.60 10.82
N LYS A 90 6.04 -0.64 11.70
CA LYS A 90 5.94 -0.83 13.16
C LYS A 90 4.53 -0.72 13.73
N ASN A 91 3.62 -0.03 13.03
CA ASN A 91 2.22 0.18 13.46
C ASN A 91 1.21 -0.10 12.33
N PRO A 92 1.27 -1.25 11.64
CA PRO A 92 0.53 -1.48 10.40
C PRO A 92 -0.98 -1.55 10.62
N LEU A 93 -1.43 -2.18 11.73
CA LEU A 93 -2.85 -2.27 12.08
C LEU A 93 -3.44 -0.90 12.44
N PHE A 94 -2.69 -0.08 13.16
CA PHE A 94 -3.12 1.27 13.51
C PHE A 94 -3.32 2.13 12.25
N ILE A 95 -2.38 2.09 11.30
CA ILE A 95 -2.50 2.80 10.02
C ILE A 95 -3.70 2.30 9.22
N PHE A 96 -3.91 0.99 9.17
CA PHE A 96 -5.05 0.40 8.48
C PHE A 96 -6.37 0.92 9.07
N PHE A 97 -6.53 0.88 10.40
CA PHE A 97 -7.69 1.46 11.08
C PHE A 97 -7.84 2.96 10.79
N LEU A 98 -6.76 3.73 10.96
CA LEU A 98 -6.74 5.17 10.77
C LEU A 98 -7.12 5.56 9.33
N SER A 99 -6.67 4.80 8.33
CA SER A 99 -6.99 5.04 6.92
C SER A 99 -8.49 4.91 6.61
N GLY A 100 -9.22 4.07 7.37
CA GLY A 100 -10.67 3.95 7.26
C GLY A 100 -11.42 4.93 8.16
N PHE A 101 -10.88 5.23 9.34
CA PHE A 101 -11.50 6.04 10.37
C PHE A 101 -11.41 7.54 10.07
N LEU A 102 -10.24 8.03 9.68
CA LEU A 102 -9.98 9.46 9.46
C LEU A 102 -10.86 10.05 8.34
N PRO A 103 -11.00 9.42 7.16
CA PRO A 103 -11.89 9.96 6.13
C PRO A 103 -13.35 10.03 6.57
N ARG A 104 -13.81 9.08 7.37
CA ARG A 104 -15.19 9.06 7.89
C ARG A 104 -15.41 10.18 8.90
N LEU A 105 -14.47 10.41 9.81
CA LEU A 105 -14.55 11.55 10.74
C LEU A 105 -14.53 12.89 9.99
N LEU A 106 -13.63 13.06 9.03
CA LEU A 106 -13.55 14.28 8.25
C LEU A 106 -14.81 14.48 7.39
N ALA A 107 -15.46 13.40 6.94
CA ALA A 107 -16.73 13.47 6.21
C ALA A 107 -17.92 13.91 7.07
N LEU A 108 -17.82 13.86 8.42
CA LEU A 108 -18.83 14.41 9.33
C LEU A 108 -18.73 15.93 9.45
N ILE A 109 -17.52 16.48 9.31
CA ILE A 109 -17.29 17.93 9.30
C ILE A 109 -17.58 18.43 7.89
N ARG A 110 -18.83 18.86 7.68
CA ARG A 110 -19.29 19.40 6.40
C ARG A 110 -19.51 20.90 6.56
N TRP A 111 -18.82 21.69 5.75
CA TRP A 111 -19.12 23.11 5.60
C TRP A 111 -19.73 23.36 4.22
N LYS A 112 -20.62 24.35 4.13
CA LYS A 112 -21.17 24.82 2.85
C LYS A 112 -20.07 25.59 2.13
N ASP A 113 -19.61 25.06 1.01
CA ASP A 113 -18.47 25.62 0.28
C ASP A 113 -18.98 26.47 -0.89
N HIS A 114 -19.69 25.85 -1.84
CA HIS A 114 -20.22 26.53 -3.03
C HIS A 114 -21.63 26.03 -3.40
N VAL A 115 -22.37 26.88 -4.12
CA VAL A 115 -23.66 26.53 -4.74
C VAL A 115 -23.36 26.21 -6.20
N ASP A 116 -23.76 25.02 -6.66
CA ASP A 116 -23.61 24.60 -8.06
C ASP A 116 -24.50 25.45 -8.99
N GLU A 117 -24.23 25.49 -10.30
CA GLU A 117 -25.05 26.25 -11.28
C GLU A 117 -26.53 25.78 -11.33
N GLU A 118 -26.85 24.61 -10.76
CA GLU A 118 -28.20 24.06 -10.59
C GLU A 118 -28.86 24.38 -9.22
N GLY A 119 -28.26 25.23 -8.39
CA GLY A 119 -28.83 25.65 -7.10
C GLY A 119 -28.76 24.61 -5.98
N LYS A 120 -27.97 23.54 -6.12
CA LYS A 120 -27.70 22.55 -5.06
C LYS A 120 -26.48 22.95 -4.25
N THR A 121 -26.61 22.96 -2.93
CA THR A 121 -25.49 23.22 -2.02
C THR A 121 -24.57 22.00 -1.98
N VAL A 122 -23.35 22.14 -2.49
CA VAL A 122 -22.32 21.11 -2.39
C VAL A 122 -21.66 21.23 -1.01
N TYR A 123 -21.76 20.17 -0.22
CA TYR A 123 -21.09 20.09 1.07
C TYR A 123 -19.66 19.58 0.84
N SER A 124 -18.68 20.45 1.06
CA SER A 124 -17.28 20.03 1.03
C SER A 124 -16.88 19.48 2.38
N SER A 125 -16.25 18.31 2.36
CA SER A 125 -15.47 17.82 3.50
C SER A 125 -14.01 18.23 3.31
N PRO A 126 -13.18 18.23 4.38
CA PRO A 126 -11.78 18.69 4.31
C PRO A 126 -10.94 18.01 3.23
N LEU A 127 -11.25 16.76 2.91
CA LEU A 127 -10.55 15.95 1.90
C LEU A 127 -10.87 16.38 0.46
N PRO A 128 -12.16 16.46 0.03
CA PRO A 128 -12.55 17.09 -1.24
C PRO A 128 -12.09 18.54 -1.37
N TRP A 129 -12.15 19.33 -0.29
CA TRP A 129 -11.70 20.71 -0.29
C TRP A 129 -10.21 20.83 -0.66
N LEU A 130 -9.36 20.02 -0.02
CA LEU A 130 -7.93 19.94 -0.33
C LEU A 130 -7.69 19.56 -1.81
N TYR A 131 -8.52 18.69 -2.38
CA TYR A 131 -8.39 18.32 -3.78
C TYR A 131 -8.76 19.48 -4.72
N GLU A 132 -9.95 20.08 -4.54
CA GLU A 132 -10.47 21.14 -5.41
C GLU A 132 -9.71 22.46 -5.30
N HIS A 133 -9.26 22.86 -4.10
CA HIS A 133 -8.63 24.16 -3.89
C HIS A 133 -7.10 24.14 -3.94
N ILE A 134 -6.47 23.00 -3.68
CA ILE A 134 -5.00 22.91 -3.65
C ILE A 134 -4.50 22.01 -4.78
N CYS A 135 -5.02 20.79 -4.93
CA CYS A 135 -4.43 19.82 -5.85
C CYS A 135 -4.80 20.07 -7.33
N LYS A 136 -6.04 20.49 -7.59
CA LYS A 136 -6.59 20.74 -8.93
C LYS A 136 -6.04 22.02 -9.59
N PRO A 137 -5.96 23.19 -8.92
CA PRO A 137 -5.48 24.42 -9.57
C PRO A 137 -3.97 24.42 -9.83
N LEU A 138 -3.21 23.54 -9.18
CA LEU A 138 -1.77 23.43 -9.39
C LEU A 138 -1.38 22.68 -10.67
N PHE A 139 -2.31 21.95 -11.30
CA PHE A 139 -2.02 21.14 -12.49
C PHE A 139 -3.18 21.17 -13.48
N ASP A 140 -2.91 21.57 -14.73
CA ASP A 140 -3.90 21.51 -15.84
C ASP A 140 -4.41 20.08 -16.12
N ASN A 141 -3.62 19.05 -15.78
CA ASN A 141 -3.98 17.65 -15.94
C ASN A 141 -4.59 17.06 -14.66
N LEU A 142 -5.86 16.65 -14.71
CA LEU A 142 -6.58 16.03 -13.58
C LEU A 142 -5.85 14.81 -12.97
N LYS A 143 -5.14 14.03 -13.79
CA LYS A 143 -4.35 12.88 -13.35
C LYS A 143 -3.26 13.28 -12.36
N ASN A 144 -2.56 14.38 -12.62
CA ASN A 144 -1.47 14.85 -11.77
C ASN A 144 -2.01 15.43 -10.46
N GLY A 145 -3.16 16.10 -10.49
CA GLY A 145 -3.85 16.54 -9.28
C GLY A 145 -4.22 15.36 -8.35
N SER A 146 -4.67 14.24 -8.93
CA SER A 146 -4.97 13.04 -8.13
C SER A 146 -3.71 12.39 -7.53
N LEU A 147 -2.58 12.44 -8.24
CA LEU A 147 -1.29 11.94 -7.76
C LEU A 147 -0.77 12.81 -6.61
N LEU A 148 -0.84 14.13 -6.74
CA LEU A 148 -0.44 15.06 -5.68
C LEU A 148 -1.26 14.82 -4.41
N TYR A 149 -2.58 14.69 -4.55
CA TYR A 149 -3.48 14.39 -3.45
C TYR A 149 -3.08 13.11 -2.72
N ALA A 150 -2.78 12.03 -3.46
CA ALA A 150 -2.31 10.78 -2.88
C ALA A 150 -0.98 10.94 -2.14
N ILE A 151 -0.03 11.70 -2.69
CA ILE A 151 1.27 11.96 -2.05
C ILE A 151 1.08 12.74 -0.74
N ILE A 152 0.28 13.81 -0.75
CA ILE A 152 0.00 14.61 0.45
C ILE A 152 -0.60 13.74 1.55
N LEU A 153 -1.59 12.90 1.22
CA LEU A 153 -2.19 11.99 2.19
C LEU A 153 -1.20 10.96 2.73
N ILE A 154 -0.36 10.36 1.88
CA ILE A 154 0.65 9.40 2.31
C ILE A 154 1.65 10.07 3.25
N ILE A 155 2.11 11.28 2.94
CA ILE A 155 3.02 12.05 3.81
C ILE A 155 2.33 12.42 5.13
N PHE A 156 1.05 12.78 5.09
CA PHE A 156 0.26 13.07 6.29
C PHE A 156 0.16 11.84 7.20
N TYR A 157 -0.20 10.68 6.66
CA TYR A 157 -0.23 9.43 7.43
C TYR A 157 1.17 9.04 7.92
N TRP A 158 2.20 9.23 7.10
CA TRP A 158 3.59 8.99 7.50
C TRP A 158 3.99 9.87 8.69
N ALA A 159 3.64 11.16 8.69
CA ALA A 159 3.95 12.09 9.77
C ALA A 159 3.31 11.63 11.10
N ILE A 160 2.06 11.17 11.08
CA ILE A 160 1.40 10.59 12.26
C ILE A 160 2.19 9.38 12.79
N CYS A 161 2.59 8.47 11.89
CA CYS A 161 3.33 7.28 12.26
C CYS A 161 4.73 7.61 12.78
N TYR A 162 5.38 8.62 12.19
CA TYR A 162 6.67 9.12 12.62
C TYR A 162 6.60 9.72 14.03
N LEU A 163 5.52 10.44 14.36
CA LEU A 163 5.28 10.93 15.72
C LEU A 163 5.11 9.78 16.72
N LEU A 164 4.40 8.71 16.33
CA LEU A 164 4.26 7.51 17.16
C LEU A 164 5.60 6.79 17.37
N ASP A 165 6.39 6.61 16.31
CA ASP A 165 7.71 5.99 16.37
C ASP A 165 8.68 6.82 17.23
N LYS A 166 8.65 8.16 17.11
CA LYS A 166 9.43 9.07 17.95
C LYS A 166 9.04 8.96 19.43
N LYS A 167 7.76 8.75 19.72
CA LYS A 167 7.25 8.52 21.09
C LYS A 167 7.39 7.06 21.56
N ARG A 168 7.97 6.17 20.74
CA ARG A 168 8.11 4.72 21.03
C ARG A 168 6.78 4.03 21.36
N ILE A 169 5.66 4.53 20.82
CA ILE A 169 4.34 3.94 21.01
C ILE A 169 4.13 2.92 19.89
N TYR A 170 4.07 1.64 20.25
CA TYR A 170 3.82 0.54 19.33
C TYR A 170 2.54 -0.18 19.71
N ILE A 171 1.49 0.06 18.93
CA ILE A 171 0.17 -0.53 19.16
C ILE A 171 0.18 -1.90 18.48
N ARG A 172 0.37 -2.94 19.30
CA ARG A 172 0.21 -4.34 18.90
C ARG A 172 -1.14 -4.81 19.41
N VAL A 173 -1.93 -5.43 18.52
CA VAL A 173 -3.17 -6.13 18.85
C VAL A 173 -2.90 -7.62 18.73
#